data_AF-A0A960CMB1-F1
#
_entry.id   AF-A0A960CMB1-F1
#
_cell.length_a   1.000
_cell.length_b   1.000
_cell.length_c   1.000
_cell.angle_alpha   90.00
_cell.angle_beta   90.00
_cell.angle_gamma   90.00
#
_symmetry.space_group_name_H-M   'P 1'
#
loop_
_entity.id
_entity.type
_entity.pdbx_description
1 polymer ?
#
loop_
_entity_poly.entity_id
_entity_poly.type
_entity_poly.pdbx_seq_one_letter_code
_entity_poly.pdbx_strand_id
1 'polypeptide(L)'
;MPDRRLDASALRDWAHTAVGDLITHTDEINRLNVFPVADSDTGTNMLFTMRSALAEANSAARSGEVAQVAAALSEGALHGARGNSGVILSQILRGLADVTAAADADRQGALADIDAPLLGAALRHAVRLAVASMGGEMVAGTIVSVLQAAADAMEDWGAGGAGLAEALDAAGDAAASALDRTPLQLDVLADAGVVDAGGRGLLVLIDALTATVTGHAPHRRGYEPAARRPELRSGEPAPPPQFEVMYLLDGGGAGALDGLRAELERLGDSVAIAASAARSDDGDSGRHSVHVHTDDAGAAIEAGLAVGALSRIQISALNTGPGRPAAGSWSRERAVLAVVDGDGAEELFGREGADVLRPEPESADPGHGVSARQLLRALVDTGAAQVMVLPNGYVAAEELVAGCTAGIGWGIDVVPVPAGSMVQGLAALAVHDPGRQAVDDGYTMARAAAGARHGSVRVATERALTWAGTCEPGDGLGIAGDEVLVVGPDVGAAAAGLIDLLLAAGGELVTVLVGVNADPAVAARLDEHVHHRHPGIELVAYRTGHHGDALLIGVE
;
A
#
# COMPACT_ATOMS: atom_id res chain seq x y z
N MET A 1 -16.66 -18.84 27.05
CA MET A 1 -16.53 -17.56 27.77
C MET A 1 -17.84 -16.80 27.58
N PRO A 2 -18.26 -15.88 28.46
CA PRO A 2 -19.42 -15.04 28.17
C PRO A 2 -19.16 -14.21 26.90
N ASP A 3 -20.20 -13.97 26.11
CA ASP A 3 -20.11 -13.18 24.87
C ASP A 3 -19.59 -11.78 25.18
N ARG A 4 -18.73 -11.28 24.29
CA ARG A 4 -18.14 -9.96 24.40
C ARG A 4 -19.14 -8.91 23.91
N ARG A 5 -19.27 -7.80 24.65
CA ARG A 5 -20.05 -6.64 24.20
C ARG A 5 -19.36 -5.97 23.01
N LEU A 6 -20.15 -5.48 22.04
CA LEU A 6 -19.63 -4.74 20.89
C LEU A 6 -19.42 -3.27 21.25
N ASP A 7 -18.42 -3.03 22.11
CA ASP A 7 -17.96 -1.70 22.53
C ASP A 7 -16.90 -1.13 21.57
N ALA A 8 -16.37 0.07 21.88
CA ALA A 8 -15.39 0.75 21.05
C ALA A 8 -14.10 -0.07 20.85
N SER A 9 -13.67 -0.83 21.85
CA SER A 9 -12.51 -1.71 21.73
C SER A 9 -12.82 -2.91 20.85
N ALA A 10 -14.00 -3.52 21.01
CA ALA A 10 -14.45 -4.63 20.19
C ALA A 10 -14.59 -4.24 18.71
N LEU A 11 -15.03 -3.01 18.41
CA LEU A 11 -15.07 -2.51 17.03
C LEU A 11 -13.68 -2.41 16.38
N ARG A 12 -12.66 -1.97 17.14
CA ARG A 12 -11.28 -1.94 16.63
C ARG A 12 -10.71 -3.33 16.44
N ASP A 13 -10.97 -4.23 17.38
CA ASP A 13 -10.52 -5.63 17.29
C ASP A 13 -11.21 -6.34 16.11
N TRP A 14 -12.48 -6.07 15.88
CA TRP A 14 -13.20 -6.51 14.69
C TRP A 14 -12.55 -5.97 13.43
N ALA A 15 -12.28 -4.66 13.36
CA ALA A 15 -11.65 -4.05 12.19
C ALA A 15 -10.25 -4.64 11.92
N HIS A 16 -9.47 -4.92 12.95
CA HIS A 16 -8.18 -5.59 12.85
C HIS A 16 -8.32 -7.04 12.36
N THR A 17 -9.24 -7.80 12.94
CA THR A 17 -9.53 -9.19 12.56
C THR A 17 -10.02 -9.26 11.11
N ALA A 18 -10.93 -8.37 10.72
CA ALA A 18 -11.43 -8.23 9.35
C ALA A 18 -10.31 -7.97 8.34
N VAL A 19 -9.31 -7.14 8.66
CA VAL A 19 -8.13 -6.95 7.79
C VAL A 19 -7.34 -8.25 7.66
N GLY A 20 -7.08 -8.97 8.75
CA GLY A 20 -6.38 -10.26 8.73
C GLY A 20 -7.11 -11.33 7.91
N ASP A 21 -8.43 -11.42 8.08
CA ASP A 21 -9.26 -12.39 7.38
C ASP A 21 -9.39 -12.04 5.89
N LEU A 22 -9.52 -10.75 5.55
CA LEU A 22 -9.48 -10.29 4.16
C LEU A 22 -8.14 -10.59 3.51
N ILE A 23 -7.00 -10.42 4.21
CA ILE A 23 -5.67 -10.82 3.68
C ILE A 23 -5.69 -12.31 3.31
N THR A 24 -6.19 -13.15 4.21
CA THR A 24 -6.24 -14.61 4.00
C THR A 24 -7.14 -15.00 2.82
N HIS A 25 -8.25 -14.29 2.62
CA HIS A 25 -9.25 -14.61 1.60
C HIS A 25 -9.14 -13.75 0.34
N THR A 26 -8.16 -12.85 0.23
CA THR A 26 -8.03 -11.91 -0.90
C THR A 26 -7.97 -12.66 -2.22
N ASP A 27 -7.14 -13.70 -2.32
CA ASP A 27 -6.99 -14.48 -3.55
C ASP A 27 -8.25 -15.26 -3.90
N GLU A 28 -8.96 -15.80 -2.90
CA GLU A 28 -10.25 -16.47 -3.10
C GLU A 28 -11.27 -15.48 -3.69
N ILE A 29 -11.43 -14.31 -3.06
CA ILE A 29 -12.37 -13.29 -3.50
C ILE A 29 -12.04 -12.79 -4.91
N ASN A 30 -10.75 -12.55 -5.19
CA ASN A 30 -10.29 -12.12 -6.50
C ASN A 30 -10.58 -13.15 -7.60
N ARG A 31 -10.45 -14.47 -7.30
CA ARG A 31 -10.81 -15.54 -8.25
C ARG A 31 -12.30 -15.59 -8.60
N LEU A 32 -13.17 -15.10 -7.73
CA LEU A 32 -14.61 -15.06 -7.94
C LEU A 32 -15.09 -13.83 -8.73
N ASN A 33 -14.22 -12.83 -8.91
CA ASN A 33 -14.60 -11.53 -9.46
C ASN A 33 -14.84 -11.60 -10.99
N VAL A 34 -16.12 -11.66 -11.37
CA VAL A 34 -16.57 -11.69 -12.77
C VAL A 34 -17.63 -10.63 -13.08
N PHE A 35 -18.04 -9.81 -12.11
CA PHE A 35 -19.09 -8.80 -12.23
C PHE A 35 -18.79 -7.56 -11.38
N PRO A 36 -19.05 -6.33 -11.88
CA PRO A 36 -19.46 -6.02 -13.25
C PRO A 36 -18.34 -6.21 -14.27
N VAL A 37 -17.08 -6.12 -13.82
CA VAL A 37 -15.88 -6.28 -14.63
C VAL A 37 -15.02 -7.40 -14.04
N ALA A 38 -14.52 -8.30 -14.87
CA ALA A 38 -13.69 -9.44 -14.46
C ALA A 38 -12.20 -9.06 -14.35
N ASP A 39 -11.87 -8.08 -13.51
CA ASP A 39 -10.53 -7.52 -13.32
C ASP A 39 -9.76 -8.14 -12.14
N SER A 40 -10.38 -9.11 -11.44
CA SER A 40 -9.75 -9.86 -10.33
C SER A 40 -9.21 -8.98 -9.19
N ASP A 41 -9.85 -7.84 -8.90
CA ASP A 41 -9.39 -6.92 -7.86
C ASP A 41 -10.33 -6.73 -6.66
N THR A 42 -11.52 -7.33 -6.66
CA THR A 42 -12.55 -7.11 -5.62
C THR A 42 -12.03 -7.33 -4.20
N GLY A 43 -11.29 -8.41 -3.95
CA GLY A 43 -10.72 -8.71 -2.63
C GLY A 43 -9.64 -7.70 -2.24
N THR A 44 -8.80 -7.32 -3.20
CA THR A 44 -7.76 -6.30 -3.05
C THR A 44 -8.38 -4.93 -2.71
N ASN A 45 -9.44 -4.53 -3.41
CA ASN A 45 -10.17 -3.29 -3.20
C ASN A 45 -10.82 -3.23 -1.81
N MET A 46 -11.46 -4.33 -1.38
CA MET A 46 -12.04 -4.43 -0.03
C MET A 46 -10.96 -4.40 1.06
N LEU A 47 -9.82 -5.08 0.85
CA LEU A 47 -8.69 -5.05 1.77
C LEU A 47 -8.11 -3.65 1.94
N PHE A 48 -7.87 -2.91 0.85
CA PHE A 48 -7.37 -1.54 0.94
C PHE A 48 -8.32 -0.60 1.65
N THR A 49 -9.61 -0.69 1.31
CA THR A 49 -10.68 0.07 1.96
C THR A 49 -10.68 -0.20 3.47
N MET A 50 -10.62 -1.47 3.88
CA MET A 50 -10.64 -1.84 5.29
C MET A 50 -9.36 -1.48 6.04
N ARG A 51 -8.18 -1.54 5.39
CA ARG A 51 -6.91 -1.08 5.95
C ARG A 51 -6.94 0.43 6.22
N SER A 52 -7.50 1.20 5.30
CA SER A 52 -7.69 2.65 5.47
C SER A 52 -8.65 2.96 6.62
N ALA A 53 -9.77 2.22 6.71
CA ALA A 53 -10.70 2.31 7.83
C ALA A 53 -10.02 2.05 9.19
N LEU A 54 -9.24 0.96 9.29
CA LEU A 54 -8.53 0.59 10.50
C LEU A 54 -7.46 1.63 10.89
N ALA A 55 -6.71 2.15 9.91
CA ALA A 55 -5.69 3.17 10.16
C ALA A 55 -6.29 4.46 10.74
N GLU A 56 -7.44 4.89 10.22
CA GLU A 56 -8.17 6.05 10.74
C GLU A 56 -8.71 5.78 12.16
N ALA A 57 -9.34 4.62 12.37
CA ALA A 57 -9.85 4.22 13.70
C ALA A 57 -8.74 4.12 14.77
N ASN A 58 -7.54 3.69 14.39
CA ASN A 58 -6.37 3.66 15.26
C ASN A 58 -5.76 5.05 15.49
N SER A 59 -5.82 5.96 14.52
CA SER A 59 -5.39 7.34 14.70
C SER A 59 -6.31 8.10 15.66
N ALA A 60 -7.59 7.72 15.70
CA ALA A 60 -8.58 8.19 16.68
C ALA A 60 -8.50 7.50 18.07
N ALA A 61 -7.46 6.70 18.37
CA ALA A 61 -7.34 5.79 19.53
C ALA A 61 -7.47 6.41 20.94
N ARG A 62 -7.74 7.71 21.07
CA ARG A 62 -8.02 8.38 22.35
C ARG A 62 -9.48 8.35 22.76
N SER A 63 -10.40 7.92 21.90
CA SER A 63 -11.83 7.84 22.23
C SER A 63 -12.23 6.48 22.81
N GLY A 64 -12.94 6.46 23.93
CA GLY A 64 -13.59 5.25 24.45
C GLY A 64 -15.00 5.03 23.88
N GLU A 65 -15.40 5.87 22.93
CA GLU A 65 -16.79 6.04 22.49
C GLU A 65 -17.05 5.30 21.18
N VAL A 66 -18.11 4.49 21.17
CA VAL A 66 -18.51 3.65 20.03
C VAL A 66 -18.76 4.48 18.78
N ALA A 67 -19.51 5.58 18.90
CA ALA A 67 -19.87 6.44 17.78
C ALA A 67 -18.63 7.08 17.12
N GLN A 68 -17.63 7.49 17.92
CA GLN A 68 -16.40 8.06 17.38
C GLN A 68 -15.57 7.03 16.61
N VAL A 69 -15.46 5.78 17.11
CA VAL A 69 -14.76 4.70 16.40
C VAL A 69 -15.50 4.34 15.10
N ALA A 70 -16.83 4.23 15.14
CA ALA A 70 -17.62 3.96 13.94
C ALA A 70 -17.47 5.08 12.89
N ALA A 71 -17.47 6.35 13.32
CA ALA A 71 -17.23 7.49 12.43
C ALA A 71 -15.83 7.45 11.82
N ALA A 72 -14.79 7.16 12.60
CA ALA A 72 -13.42 7.03 12.09
C ALA A 72 -13.28 5.87 11.09
N LEU A 73 -13.91 4.72 11.35
CA LEU A 73 -13.95 3.61 10.39
C LEU A 73 -14.63 4.03 9.08
N SER A 74 -15.78 4.71 9.15
CA SER A 74 -16.50 5.20 7.97
C SER A 74 -15.67 6.19 7.16
N GLU A 75 -15.07 7.18 7.82
CA GLU A 75 -14.24 8.19 7.15
C GLU A 75 -12.99 7.58 6.53
N GLY A 76 -12.29 6.71 7.25
CA GLY A 76 -11.12 6.00 6.72
C GLY A 76 -11.49 5.13 5.52
N ALA A 77 -12.63 4.43 5.57
CA ALA A 77 -13.12 3.62 4.46
C ALA A 77 -13.48 4.45 3.24
N LEU A 78 -14.15 5.59 3.41
CA LEU A 78 -14.50 6.47 2.29
C LEU A 78 -13.25 7.06 1.61
N HIS A 79 -12.26 7.50 2.40
CA HIS A 79 -11.01 8.03 1.87
C HIS A 79 -10.15 6.98 1.16
N GLY A 80 -10.26 5.73 1.59
CA GLY A 80 -9.51 4.60 1.03
C GLY A 80 -10.31 3.72 0.08
N ALA A 81 -11.56 4.09 -0.22
CA ALA A 81 -12.43 3.33 -1.11
C ALA A 81 -11.78 3.24 -2.50
N ARG A 82 -11.66 2.02 -3.01
CA ARG A 82 -11.17 1.71 -4.36
C ARG A 82 -12.16 0.78 -5.03
N GLY A 83 -12.50 1.06 -6.28
CA GLY A 83 -13.47 0.25 -7.01
C GLY A 83 -14.89 0.31 -6.43
N ASN A 84 -15.83 -0.36 -7.11
CA ASN A 84 -17.22 -0.46 -6.65
C ASN A 84 -17.33 -1.19 -5.31
N SER A 85 -16.53 -2.24 -5.09
CA SER A 85 -16.56 -3.02 -3.85
C SER A 85 -16.06 -2.20 -2.65
N GLY A 86 -15.05 -1.34 -2.84
CA GLY A 86 -14.59 -0.41 -1.82
C GLY A 86 -15.61 0.69 -1.53
N VAL A 87 -16.25 1.24 -2.57
CA VAL A 87 -17.32 2.24 -2.39
C VAL A 87 -18.49 1.63 -1.61
N ILE A 88 -18.97 0.45 -1.97
CA ILE A 88 -20.06 -0.22 -1.25
C ILE A 88 -19.65 -0.52 0.20
N LEU A 89 -18.44 -1.02 0.44
CA LEU A 89 -17.94 -1.26 1.79
C LEU A 89 -17.88 0.03 2.63
N SER A 90 -17.47 1.15 2.03
CA SER A 90 -17.50 2.45 2.71
C SER A 90 -18.92 2.85 3.13
N GLN A 91 -19.92 2.53 2.29
CA GLN A 91 -21.33 2.81 2.62
C GLN A 91 -21.88 1.89 3.70
N ILE A 92 -21.37 0.66 3.80
CA ILE A 92 -21.70 -0.26 4.89
C ILE A 92 -21.19 0.29 6.22
N LEU A 93 -19.93 0.72 6.27
CA LEU A 93 -19.34 1.32 7.46
C LEU A 93 -19.99 2.67 7.81
N ARG A 94 -20.41 3.44 6.80
CA ARG A 94 -21.22 4.64 7.00
C ARG A 94 -22.57 4.35 7.64
N GLY A 95 -23.26 3.29 7.22
CA GLY A 95 -24.53 2.87 7.82
C GLY A 95 -24.39 2.61 9.33
N LEU A 96 -23.26 2.02 9.75
CA LEU A 96 -22.90 1.84 11.15
C LEU A 96 -22.63 3.18 11.86
N ALA A 97 -21.84 4.07 11.25
CA ALA A 97 -21.51 5.38 11.81
C ALA A 97 -22.76 6.25 12.02
N ASP A 98 -23.63 6.35 11.01
CA ASP A 98 -24.83 7.18 11.04
C ASP A 98 -25.82 6.70 12.13
N VAL A 99 -26.02 5.38 12.24
CA VAL A 99 -26.92 4.80 13.24
C VAL A 99 -26.36 4.89 14.66
N THR A 100 -25.06 4.66 14.84
CA THR A 100 -24.43 4.80 16.16
C THR A 100 -24.38 6.26 16.61
N ALA A 101 -24.13 7.21 15.71
CA ALA A 101 -24.19 8.64 16.03
C ALA A 101 -25.60 9.09 16.43
N ALA A 102 -26.64 8.63 15.73
CA ALA A 102 -28.03 8.92 16.11
C ALA A 102 -28.38 8.34 17.49
N ALA A 103 -28.01 7.08 17.75
CA ALA A 103 -28.25 6.44 19.04
C ALA A 103 -27.46 7.09 20.18
N ASP A 104 -26.24 7.54 19.92
CA ASP A 104 -25.42 8.26 20.89
C ASP A 104 -26.01 9.64 21.23
N ALA A 105 -26.52 10.37 20.24
CA ALA A 105 -27.23 11.63 20.44
C ALA A 105 -28.50 11.44 21.29
N ASP A 106 -29.31 10.41 21.00
CA ASP A 106 -30.50 10.06 21.78
C ASP A 106 -30.15 9.67 23.23
N ARG A 107 -28.95 9.10 23.43
CA ARG A 107 -28.41 8.67 24.74
C ARG A 107 -27.51 9.73 25.40
N GLN A 108 -27.46 10.95 24.87
CA GLN A 108 -26.66 12.07 25.42
C GLN A 108 -25.15 11.77 25.52
N GLY A 109 -24.56 11.10 24.53
CA GLY A 109 -23.13 10.78 24.51
C GLY A 109 -22.74 9.53 25.32
N ALA A 110 -23.72 8.72 25.73
CA ALA A 110 -23.52 7.57 26.62
C ALA A 110 -23.73 6.22 25.92
N LEU A 111 -23.50 6.12 24.60
CA LEU A 111 -23.55 4.84 23.90
C LEU A 111 -22.37 3.94 24.30
N ALA A 112 -22.63 2.97 25.19
CA ALA A 112 -21.61 2.05 25.70
C ALA A 112 -21.24 0.93 24.70
N ASP A 113 -22.22 0.42 23.96
CA ASP A 113 -22.09 -0.73 23.07
C ASP A 113 -23.21 -0.79 22.03
N ILE A 114 -23.00 -1.61 21.00
CA ILE A 114 -23.96 -1.90 19.94
C ILE A 114 -24.68 -3.21 20.25
N ASP A 115 -25.99 -3.15 20.44
CA ASP A 115 -26.86 -4.32 20.61
C ASP A 115 -27.40 -4.84 19.25
N ALA A 116 -28.07 -5.99 19.27
CA ALA A 116 -28.60 -6.60 18.05
C ALA A 116 -29.59 -5.68 17.28
N PRO A 117 -30.56 -5.01 17.94
CA PRO A 117 -31.43 -4.06 17.25
C PRO A 117 -30.68 -2.91 16.58
N LEU A 118 -29.67 -2.33 17.26
CA LEU A 118 -28.88 -1.23 16.71
C LEU A 118 -28.04 -1.69 15.52
N LEU A 119 -27.42 -2.87 15.59
CA LEU A 119 -26.68 -3.45 14.47
C LEU A 119 -27.61 -3.79 13.29
N GLY A 120 -28.79 -4.35 13.55
CA GLY A 120 -29.80 -4.60 12.50
C GLY A 120 -30.22 -3.31 11.79
N ALA A 121 -30.49 -2.25 12.55
CA ALA A 121 -30.78 -0.92 12.00
C ALA A 121 -29.61 -0.36 11.16
N ALA A 122 -28.37 -0.56 11.61
CA ALA A 122 -27.17 -0.18 10.87
C ALA A 122 -27.03 -0.92 9.53
N LEU A 123 -27.21 -2.25 9.52
CA LEU A 123 -27.17 -3.04 8.29
C LEU A 123 -28.29 -2.66 7.33
N ARG A 124 -29.50 -2.42 7.85
CA ARG A 124 -30.63 -1.94 7.04
C ARG A 124 -30.34 -0.57 6.43
N HIS A 125 -29.72 0.32 7.20
CA HIS A 125 -29.31 1.62 6.70
C HIS A 125 -28.22 1.51 5.63
N ALA A 126 -27.24 0.64 5.85
CA ALA A 126 -26.19 0.32 4.90
C ALA A 126 -26.75 -0.18 3.56
N VAL A 127 -27.78 -1.02 3.55
CA VAL A 127 -28.45 -1.44 2.30
C VAL A 127 -28.93 -0.22 1.50
N ARG A 128 -29.64 0.71 2.16
CA ARG A 128 -30.16 1.91 1.49
C ARG A 128 -29.04 2.77 0.92
N LEU A 129 -27.95 2.95 1.67
CA LEU A 129 -26.80 3.74 1.23
C LEU A 129 -26.07 3.07 0.06
N ALA A 130 -25.87 1.76 0.11
CA ALA A 130 -25.24 1.00 -0.97
C ALA A 130 -26.05 1.10 -2.28
N VAL A 131 -27.37 0.90 -2.21
CA VAL A 131 -28.27 1.03 -3.37
C VAL A 131 -28.24 2.45 -3.93
N ALA A 132 -28.34 3.46 -3.08
CA ALA A 132 -28.28 4.87 -3.51
C ALA A 132 -26.94 5.21 -4.18
N SER A 133 -25.83 4.68 -3.67
CA SER A 133 -24.50 4.94 -4.24
C SER A 133 -24.30 4.31 -5.63
N MET A 134 -25.06 3.26 -5.96
CA MET A 134 -24.97 2.49 -7.20
C MET A 134 -26.10 2.79 -8.20
N GLY A 135 -26.73 3.97 -8.12
CA GLY A 135 -27.73 4.41 -9.10
C GLY A 135 -29.19 4.22 -8.66
N GLY A 136 -29.42 3.82 -7.41
CA GLY A 136 -30.74 3.78 -6.80
C GLY A 136 -31.56 2.51 -7.09
N GLU A 137 -31.08 1.63 -7.97
CA GLU A 137 -31.68 0.33 -8.24
C GLU A 137 -30.85 -0.81 -7.65
N MET A 138 -31.54 -1.79 -7.04
CA MET A 138 -30.88 -2.96 -6.47
C MET A 138 -30.62 -4.00 -7.56
N VAL A 139 -29.36 -4.38 -7.74
CA VAL A 139 -28.97 -5.50 -8.61
C VAL A 139 -29.00 -6.80 -7.80
N ALA A 140 -29.93 -7.70 -8.14
CA ALA A 140 -30.01 -9.02 -7.53
C ALA A 140 -28.76 -9.85 -7.84
N GLY A 141 -28.34 -10.71 -6.91
CA GLY A 141 -27.15 -11.54 -7.08
C GLY A 141 -25.82 -10.85 -6.76
N THR A 142 -25.84 -9.67 -6.15
CA THR A 142 -24.63 -8.92 -5.75
C THR A 142 -24.45 -8.87 -4.23
N ILE A 143 -23.37 -8.23 -3.77
CA ILE A 143 -23.10 -7.90 -2.35
C ILE A 143 -24.32 -7.31 -1.63
N VAL A 144 -25.15 -6.52 -2.32
CA VAL A 144 -26.36 -5.93 -1.75
C VAL A 144 -27.40 -7.00 -1.39
N SER A 145 -27.50 -8.08 -2.16
CA SER A 145 -28.40 -9.21 -1.86
C SER A 145 -27.95 -9.97 -0.60
N VAL A 146 -26.64 -10.10 -0.40
CA VAL A 146 -26.05 -10.72 0.79
C VAL A 146 -26.24 -9.82 2.02
N LEU A 147 -26.00 -8.52 1.88
CA LEU A 147 -26.22 -7.54 2.94
C LEU A 147 -27.68 -7.46 3.36
N GLN A 148 -28.60 -7.47 2.39
CA GLN A 148 -30.04 -7.47 2.63
C GLN A 148 -30.47 -8.69 3.44
N ALA A 149 -29.98 -9.89 3.09
CA ALA A 149 -30.29 -11.11 3.85
C ALA A 149 -29.76 -11.08 5.28
N ALA A 150 -28.56 -10.54 5.50
CA ALA A 150 -28.01 -10.34 6.85
C ALA A 150 -28.86 -9.35 7.67
N ALA A 151 -29.28 -8.24 7.05
CA ALA A 151 -30.15 -7.24 7.69
C ALA A 151 -31.52 -7.81 8.04
N ASP A 152 -32.15 -8.57 7.13
CA ASP A 152 -33.44 -9.23 7.36
C ASP A 152 -33.35 -10.20 8.56
N ALA A 153 -32.31 -11.03 8.61
CA ALA A 153 -32.10 -11.99 9.69
C ALA A 153 -31.87 -11.30 11.05
N MET A 154 -31.12 -10.20 11.10
CA MET A 154 -30.92 -9.42 12.33
C MET A 154 -32.22 -8.81 12.85
N GLU A 155 -33.06 -8.27 11.97
CA GLU A 155 -34.34 -7.66 12.34
C GLU A 155 -35.35 -8.70 12.84
N ASP A 156 -35.46 -9.83 12.13
CA ASP A 156 -36.35 -10.94 12.50
C ASP A 156 -35.98 -11.53 13.88
N TRP A 157 -34.69 -11.69 14.16
CA TRP A 157 -34.21 -12.15 15.46
C TRP A 157 -34.34 -11.08 16.56
N GLY A 158 -34.11 -9.81 16.23
CA GLY A 158 -34.23 -8.69 17.16
C GLY A 158 -35.65 -8.54 17.73
N ALA A 159 -36.67 -8.91 16.97
CA ALA A 159 -38.05 -8.96 17.44
C ALA A 159 -38.32 -10.07 18.48
N GLY A 160 -37.46 -11.09 18.55
CA GLY A 160 -37.57 -12.26 19.44
C GLY A 160 -36.85 -12.13 20.79
N GLY A 161 -36.07 -11.07 21.02
CA GLY A 161 -35.44 -10.76 22.31
C GLY A 161 -34.13 -11.54 22.62
N ALA A 162 -33.34 -11.84 21.60
CA ALA A 162 -32.12 -12.64 21.73
C ALA A 162 -30.84 -11.82 21.90
N GLY A 163 -29.76 -12.49 22.33
CA GLY A 163 -28.43 -11.91 22.48
C GLY A 163 -27.77 -11.58 21.14
N LEU A 164 -26.81 -10.65 21.14
CA LEU A 164 -26.08 -10.23 19.94
C LEU A 164 -25.37 -11.40 19.22
N ALA A 165 -24.82 -12.35 19.98
CA ALA A 165 -24.14 -13.52 19.43
C ALA A 165 -25.08 -14.37 18.55
N GLU A 166 -26.26 -14.73 19.05
CA GLU A 166 -27.23 -15.54 18.31
C GLU A 166 -27.75 -14.81 17.06
N ALA A 167 -27.92 -13.49 17.16
CA ALA A 167 -28.32 -12.67 16.02
C ALA A 167 -27.22 -12.63 14.94
N LEU A 168 -25.94 -12.51 15.33
CA LEU A 168 -24.80 -12.55 14.41
C LEU A 168 -24.65 -13.89 13.71
N ASP A 169 -24.80 -15.01 14.44
CA ASP A 169 -24.78 -16.35 13.85
C ASP A 169 -25.88 -16.49 12.78
N ALA A 170 -27.11 -16.07 13.11
CA ALA A 170 -28.23 -16.10 12.17
C ALA A 170 -28.01 -15.19 10.95
N ALA A 171 -27.44 -14.01 11.15
CA ALA A 171 -27.11 -13.08 10.07
C ALA A 171 -26.03 -13.64 9.15
N GLY A 172 -24.99 -14.26 9.70
CA GLY A 172 -23.94 -14.92 8.95
C GLY A 172 -24.46 -16.11 8.13
N ASP A 173 -25.34 -16.92 8.70
CA ASP A 173 -25.95 -18.05 7.99
C ASP A 173 -26.90 -17.61 6.87
N ALA A 174 -27.67 -16.53 7.11
CA ALA A 174 -28.50 -15.91 6.08
C ALA A 174 -27.65 -15.31 4.95
N ALA A 175 -26.55 -14.62 5.30
CA ALA A 175 -25.59 -14.09 4.33
C ALA A 175 -24.94 -15.19 3.49
N ALA A 176 -24.49 -16.29 4.11
CA ALA A 176 -23.92 -17.43 3.41
C ALA A 176 -24.94 -18.10 2.46
N SER A 177 -26.18 -18.28 2.93
CA SER A 177 -27.27 -18.84 2.12
C SER A 177 -27.65 -17.93 0.94
N ALA A 178 -27.61 -16.61 1.15
CA ALA A 178 -27.84 -15.63 0.08
C ALA A 178 -26.70 -15.64 -0.94
N LEU A 179 -25.46 -15.71 -0.48
CA LEU A 179 -24.27 -15.82 -1.33
C LEU A 179 -24.35 -17.06 -2.24
N ASP A 180 -24.73 -18.20 -1.68
CA ASP A 180 -24.93 -19.46 -2.43
C ASP A 180 -26.00 -19.36 -3.52
N ARG A 181 -26.95 -18.43 -3.36
CA ARG A 181 -28.03 -18.18 -4.32
C ARG A 181 -27.70 -17.11 -5.36
N THR A 182 -26.60 -16.36 -5.21
CA THR A 182 -26.20 -15.33 -6.18
C THR A 182 -26.11 -15.83 -7.63
N PRO A 183 -25.64 -17.07 -7.92
CA PRO A 183 -25.64 -17.58 -9.30
C PRO A 183 -27.03 -17.87 -9.86
N LEU A 184 -28.07 -17.97 -9.00
CA LEU A 184 -29.46 -18.14 -9.44
C LEU A 184 -30.14 -16.80 -9.77
N GLN A 185 -29.48 -15.69 -9.48
CA GLN A 185 -30.02 -14.34 -9.56
C GLN A 185 -29.36 -13.50 -10.66
N LEU A 186 -28.13 -13.84 -11.05
CA LEU A 186 -27.35 -13.09 -12.02
C LEU A 186 -26.64 -14.04 -13.01
N ASP A 187 -27.02 -13.94 -14.29
CA ASP A 187 -26.59 -14.88 -15.33
C ASP A 187 -25.06 -14.96 -15.49
N VAL A 188 -24.35 -13.83 -15.32
CA VAL A 188 -22.88 -13.81 -15.41
C VAL A 188 -22.21 -14.69 -14.34
N LEU A 189 -22.79 -14.77 -13.14
CA LEU A 189 -22.32 -15.61 -12.05
C LEU A 189 -22.65 -17.08 -12.33
N ALA A 190 -23.86 -17.34 -12.85
CA ALA A 190 -24.30 -18.67 -13.28
C ALA A 190 -23.37 -19.26 -14.34
N ASP A 191 -23.05 -18.47 -15.36
CA ASP A 191 -22.23 -18.88 -16.50
C ASP A 191 -20.76 -19.09 -16.11
N ALA A 192 -20.25 -18.27 -15.20
CA ALA A 192 -18.91 -18.43 -14.65
C ALA A 192 -18.83 -19.55 -13.59
N GLY A 193 -19.96 -20.02 -13.06
CA GLY A 193 -20.03 -21.01 -12.00
C GLY A 193 -19.38 -20.53 -10.70
N VAL A 194 -19.50 -19.23 -10.40
CA VAL A 194 -18.95 -18.56 -9.22
C VAL A 194 -20.06 -17.83 -8.48
N VAL A 195 -19.88 -17.61 -7.17
CA VAL A 195 -20.73 -16.71 -6.38
C VAL A 195 -20.23 -15.26 -6.51
N ASP A 196 -21.02 -14.29 -6.06
CA ASP A 196 -20.61 -12.89 -6.04
C ASP A 196 -19.37 -12.64 -5.17
N ALA A 197 -18.32 -12.05 -5.75
CA ALA A 197 -17.07 -11.78 -5.05
C ALA A 197 -17.25 -10.77 -3.91
N GLY A 198 -18.03 -9.69 -4.12
CA GLY A 198 -18.31 -8.70 -3.10
C GLY A 198 -19.09 -9.29 -1.92
N GLY A 199 -20.09 -10.12 -2.22
CA GLY A 199 -20.87 -10.88 -1.25
C GLY A 199 -20.00 -11.84 -0.42
N ARG A 200 -19.01 -12.49 -1.05
CA ARG A 200 -18.03 -13.30 -0.33
C ARG A 200 -17.16 -12.46 0.60
N GLY A 201 -16.68 -11.31 0.14
CA GLY A 201 -15.95 -10.37 0.99
C GLY A 201 -16.77 -9.85 2.16
N LEU A 202 -18.06 -9.57 1.97
CA LEU A 202 -18.97 -9.19 3.05
C LEU A 202 -19.18 -10.30 4.07
N LEU A 203 -19.30 -11.55 3.62
CA LEU A 203 -19.42 -12.70 4.52
C LEU A 203 -18.18 -12.83 5.42
N VAL A 204 -16.98 -12.59 4.88
CA VAL A 204 -15.73 -12.54 5.68
C VAL A 204 -15.82 -11.49 6.78
N LEU A 205 -16.35 -10.30 6.50
CA LEU A 205 -16.50 -9.23 7.49
C LEU A 205 -17.51 -9.56 8.60
N ILE A 206 -18.61 -10.23 8.24
CA ILE A 206 -19.64 -10.69 9.20
C ILE A 206 -19.08 -11.82 10.07
N ASP A 207 -18.34 -12.77 9.49
CA ASP A 207 -17.71 -13.86 10.22
C ASP A 207 -16.63 -13.34 11.18
N ALA A 208 -15.84 -12.34 10.78
CA ALA A 208 -14.89 -11.65 11.65
C ALA A 208 -15.59 -10.95 12.83
N LEU A 209 -16.75 -10.31 12.59
CA LEU A 209 -17.54 -9.68 13.65
C LEU A 209 -18.08 -10.72 14.63
N THR A 210 -18.59 -11.83 14.09
CA THR A 210 -19.07 -12.98 14.88
C THR A 210 -17.95 -13.53 15.75
N ALA A 211 -16.77 -13.79 15.18
CA ALA A 211 -15.60 -14.26 15.92
C ALA A 211 -15.15 -13.28 17.02
N THR A 212 -15.27 -11.97 16.77
CA THR A 212 -14.91 -10.95 17.76
C THR A 212 -15.86 -10.95 18.96
N VAL A 213 -17.15 -11.20 18.74
CA VAL A 213 -18.19 -11.21 19.78
C VAL A 213 -18.25 -12.55 20.53
N THR A 214 -18.21 -13.67 19.80
CA THR A 214 -18.43 -15.02 20.35
C THR A 214 -17.13 -15.74 20.70
N GLY A 215 -15.99 -15.28 20.17
CA GLY A 215 -14.69 -15.96 20.25
C GLY A 215 -14.54 -17.17 19.32
N HIS A 216 -15.53 -17.44 18.46
CA HIS A 216 -15.53 -18.60 17.57
C HIS A 216 -15.78 -18.16 16.12
N ALA A 217 -14.88 -18.55 15.21
CA ALA A 217 -15.07 -18.32 13.79
C ALA A 217 -16.10 -19.30 13.21
N PRO A 218 -17.15 -18.84 12.51
CA PRO A 218 -18.07 -19.72 11.81
C PRO A 218 -17.36 -20.57 10.76
N HIS A 219 -17.72 -21.86 10.68
CA HIS A 219 -17.17 -22.73 9.65
C HIS A 219 -17.92 -22.52 8.32
N ARG A 220 -17.26 -21.93 7.33
CA ARG A 220 -17.80 -21.78 5.96
C ARG A 220 -17.21 -22.83 5.02
N ARG A 221 -17.96 -23.17 3.96
CA ARG A 221 -17.40 -23.95 2.84
C ARG A 221 -16.43 -23.06 2.05
N GLY A 222 -15.46 -23.66 1.36
CA GLY A 222 -14.64 -22.95 0.39
C GLY A 222 -15.43 -22.62 -0.87
N TYR A 223 -15.22 -21.42 -1.43
CA TYR A 223 -15.80 -21.01 -2.70
C TYR A 223 -14.71 -21.06 -3.76
N GLU A 224 -14.78 -22.05 -4.64
CA GLU A 224 -13.86 -22.19 -5.77
C GLU A 224 -14.64 -22.11 -7.08
N PRO A 225 -14.07 -21.51 -8.14
CA PRO A 225 -14.69 -21.54 -9.46
C PRO A 225 -14.95 -22.97 -9.92
N ALA A 226 -16.12 -23.21 -10.51
CA ALA A 226 -16.39 -24.47 -11.16
C ALA A 226 -15.35 -24.74 -12.27
N ALA A 227 -14.90 -25.99 -12.39
CA ALA A 227 -14.01 -26.40 -13.49
C ALA A 227 -14.66 -26.03 -14.83
N ARG A 228 -14.05 -25.10 -15.58
CA ARG A 228 -14.59 -24.56 -16.83
C ARG A 228 -15.12 -25.67 -17.73
N ARG A 229 -16.43 -25.65 -18.02
CA ARG A 229 -16.97 -26.32 -19.20
C ARG A 229 -16.60 -25.46 -20.41
N PRO A 230 -15.95 -26.01 -21.44
CA PRO A 230 -15.72 -25.26 -22.68
C PRO A 230 -17.05 -25.20 -23.43
N GLU A 231 -17.78 -24.09 -23.30
CA GLU A 231 -18.88 -23.79 -24.21
C GLU A 231 -18.70 -22.41 -24.88
N LEU A 232 -18.94 -22.44 -26.19
CA LEU A 232 -18.77 -21.37 -27.16
C LEU A 232 -19.79 -20.27 -26.91
N ARG A 233 -19.33 -19.04 -26.66
CA ARG A 233 -20.16 -17.85 -26.87
C ARG A 233 -19.98 -17.33 -28.30
N SER A 234 -21.09 -17.27 -29.02
CA SER A 234 -21.25 -16.52 -30.26
C SER A 234 -21.84 -15.14 -29.93
N GLY A 235 -21.03 -14.10 -30.09
CA GLY A 235 -21.41 -12.69 -29.92
C GLY A 235 -20.25 -11.88 -29.34
N GLU A 236 -19.72 -10.92 -30.11
CA GLU A 236 -18.67 -10.00 -29.63
C GLU A 236 -19.26 -9.06 -28.57
N PRO A 237 -18.74 -9.04 -27.32
CA PRO A 237 -19.04 -7.98 -26.36
C PRO A 237 -18.47 -6.66 -26.87
N ALA A 238 -19.10 -5.53 -26.52
CA ALA A 238 -18.49 -4.22 -26.67
C ALA A 238 -17.13 -4.19 -25.92
N PRO A 239 -16.12 -3.47 -26.45
CA PRO A 239 -14.83 -3.37 -25.78
C PRO A 239 -15.02 -2.76 -24.38
N PRO A 240 -14.39 -3.32 -23.33
CA PRO A 240 -14.50 -2.75 -21.99
C PRO A 240 -13.80 -1.37 -21.93
N PRO A 241 -14.29 -0.45 -21.07
CA PRO A 241 -13.77 0.90 -20.95
C PRO A 241 -12.28 0.93 -20.62
N GLN A 242 -11.57 1.95 -21.09
CA GLN A 242 -10.11 2.04 -20.98
C GLN A 242 -9.58 2.58 -19.65
N PHE A 243 -10.35 3.38 -18.92
CA PHE A 243 -9.91 4.07 -17.72
C PHE A 243 -10.88 3.93 -16.56
N GLU A 244 -10.35 3.84 -15.35
CA GLU A 244 -11.05 4.04 -14.10
C GLU A 244 -10.66 5.42 -13.59
N VAL A 245 -11.66 6.26 -13.34
CA VAL A 245 -11.48 7.59 -12.78
C VAL A 245 -12.12 7.63 -11.41
N MET A 246 -11.33 8.01 -10.41
CA MET A 246 -11.79 8.23 -9.04
C MET A 246 -11.40 9.63 -8.58
N TYR A 247 -12.27 10.30 -7.86
CA TYR A 247 -11.95 11.58 -7.22
C TYR A 247 -12.86 11.87 -6.04
N LEU A 248 -12.40 12.76 -5.16
CA LEU A 248 -13.24 13.40 -4.15
C LEU A 248 -13.76 14.73 -4.70
N LEU A 249 -15.05 14.98 -4.50
CA LEU A 249 -15.77 16.15 -4.94
C LEU A 249 -16.28 16.91 -3.70
N ASP A 250 -15.79 18.13 -3.51
CA ASP A 250 -16.28 19.08 -2.52
C ASP A 250 -17.35 19.98 -3.14
N GLY A 251 -18.59 19.89 -2.64
CA GLY A 251 -19.73 20.69 -3.08
C GLY A 251 -20.69 19.97 -4.03
N GLY A 252 -21.72 20.70 -4.48
CA GLY A 252 -22.81 20.19 -5.32
C GLY A 252 -24.03 19.74 -4.50
N GLY A 253 -25.14 20.48 -4.63
CA GLY A 253 -26.42 20.06 -4.06
C GLY A 253 -26.98 18.80 -4.76
N ALA A 254 -27.98 18.14 -4.17
CA ALA A 254 -28.52 16.87 -4.66
C ALA A 254 -28.83 16.87 -6.18
N GLY A 255 -29.45 17.94 -6.71
CA GLY A 255 -29.77 18.04 -8.14
C GLY A 255 -28.55 18.18 -9.06
N ALA A 256 -27.41 18.69 -8.56
CA ALA A 256 -26.16 18.75 -9.32
C ALA A 256 -25.45 17.39 -9.37
N LEU A 257 -25.59 16.59 -8.31
CA LEU A 257 -25.05 15.21 -8.26
C LEU A 257 -25.86 14.27 -9.15
N ASP A 258 -27.18 14.43 -9.23
CA ASP A 258 -28.02 13.68 -10.17
C ASP A 258 -27.62 14.00 -11.62
N GLY A 259 -27.36 15.28 -11.91
CA GLY A 259 -26.83 15.72 -13.21
C GLY A 259 -25.45 15.14 -13.52
N LEU A 260 -24.56 15.11 -12.52
CA LEU A 260 -23.23 14.49 -12.65
C LEU A 260 -23.34 13.01 -12.96
N ARG A 261 -24.19 12.27 -12.22
CA ARG A 261 -24.40 10.84 -12.45
C ARG A 261 -24.86 10.58 -13.88
N ALA A 262 -25.88 11.30 -14.34
CA ALA A 262 -26.41 11.14 -15.70
C ALA A 262 -25.33 11.41 -16.78
N GLU A 263 -24.45 12.38 -16.55
CA GLU A 263 -23.36 12.66 -17.47
C GLU A 263 -22.26 11.59 -17.42
N LEU A 264 -21.91 11.09 -16.22
CA LEU A 264 -20.94 10.00 -16.08
C LEU A 264 -21.46 8.68 -16.67
N GLU A 265 -22.75 8.37 -16.53
CA GLU A 265 -23.41 7.21 -17.14
C GLU A 265 -23.48 7.32 -18.68
N ARG A 266 -23.34 8.53 -19.23
CA ARG A 266 -23.20 8.77 -20.67
C ARG A 266 -21.75 8.61 -21.15
N LEU A 267 -20.78 8.94 -20.30
CA LEU A 267 -19.35 8.89 -20.59
C LEU A 267 -18.76 7.49 -20.39
N GLY A 268 -19.34 6.69 -19.52
CA GLY A 268 -18.79 5.41 -19.10
C GLY A 268 -19.82 4.45 -18.53
N ASP A 269 -19.34 3.32 -18.02
CA ASP A 269 -20.11 2.36 -17.26
C ASP A 269 -19.68 2.35 -15.77
N SER A 270 -20.39 1.56 -14.95
CA SER A 270 -20.00 1.28 -13.57
C SER A 270 -19.84 2.55 -12.69
N VAL A 271 -20.82 3.46 -12.74
CA VAL A 271 -20.80 4.75 -12.02
C VAL A 271 -21.23 4.60 -10.56
N ALA A 272 -20.36 4.98 -9.64
CA ALA A 272 -20.65 5.07 -8.21
C ALA A 272 -20.39 6.49 -7.68
N ILE A 273 -21.35 7.02 -6.91
CA ILE A 273 -21.22 8.31 -6.22
C ILE A 273 -21.67 8.12 -4.77
N ALA A 274 -20.75 8.32 -3.83
CA ALA A 274 -20.95 8.10 -2.40
C ALA A 274 -20.71 9.37 -1.60
N ALA A 275 -21.55 9.65 -0.59
CA ALA A 275 -21.39 10.84 0.25
C ALA A 275 -20.64 10.53 1.56
N SER A 276 -19.90 11.52 2.09
CA SER A 276 -19.30 11.51 3.42
C SER A 276 -20.33 11.78 4.53
N ALA A 277 -20.04 11.25 5.72
CA ALA A 277 -20.83 11.47 6.94
C ALA A 277 -20.49 12.82 7.64
N ALA A 278 -19.39 13.48 7.26
CA ALA A 278 -18.95 14.70 7.90
C ALA A 278 -19.92 15.86 7.63
N ARG A 279 -20.67 16.26 8.67
CA ARG A 279 -21.36 17.55 8.70
C ARG A 279 -20.29 18.66 8.77
N SER A 280 -20.14 19.43 7.71
CA SER A 280 -19.55 20.77 7.83
C SER A 280 -20.53 21.67 8.59
N ASP A 281 -20.00 22.51 9.49
CA ASP A 281 -20.77 23.58 10.17
C ASP A 281 -21.40 24.57 9.16
N ASP A 282 -20.92 24.59 7.91
CA ASP A 282 -21.55 25.27 6.78
C ASP A 282 -22.49 24.31 6.03
N GLY A 283 -23.79 24.48 6.26
CA GLY A 283 -24.84 23.53 5.89
C GLY A 283 -25.27 23.48 4.42
N ASP A 284 -24.36 23.22 3.47
CA ASP A 284 -24.75 22.80 2.10
C ASP A 284 -23.68 22.07 1.26
N SER A 285 -22.44 21.90 1.74
CA SER A 285 -21.36 21.30 0.95
C SER A 285 -20.89 19.95 1.52
N GLY A 286 -21.56 18.87 1.12
CA GLY A 286 -21.10 17.51 1.39
C GLY A 286 -19.88 17.14 0.53
N ARG A 287 -18.98 16.31 1.09
CA ARG A 287 -17.93 15.63 0.32
C ARG A 287 -18.48 14.36 -0.32
N HIS A 288 -18.11 14.13 -1.57
CA HIS A 288 -18.52 12.94 -2.32
C HIS A 288 -17.30 12.22 -2.88
N SER A 289 -17.31 10.89 -2.82
CA SER A 289 -16.40 10.03 -3.58
C SER A 289 -17.10 9.64 -4.88
N VAL A 290 -16.45 9.86 -6.01
CA VAL A 290 -16.96 9.54 -7.34
C VAL A 290 -16.03 8.54 -7.98
N HIS A 291 -16.62 7.52 -8.60
CA HIS A 291 -15.94 6.47 -9.35
C HIS A 291 -16.71 6.19 -10.65
N VAL A 292 -16.01 6.14 -11.77
CA VAL A 292 -16.55 5.79 -13.09
C VAL A 292 -15.53 5.02 -13.91
N HIS A 293 -15.99 4.05 -14.69
CA HIS A 293 -15.19 3.41 -15.73
C HIS A 293 -15.54 4.05 -17.08
N THR A 294 -14.58 4.66 -17.76
CA THR A 294 -14.81 5.49 -18.95
C THR A 294 -13.70 5.30 -19.99
N ASP A 295 -14.01 5.53 -21.26
CA ASP A 295 -13.00 5.65 -22.31
C ASP A 295 -12.34 7.04 -22.38
N ASP A 296 -12.98 8.03 -21.76
CA ASP A 296 -12.51 9.42 -21.73
C ASP A 296 -12.39 9.90 -20.27
N ALA A 297 -11.19 9.74 -19.72
CA ALA A 297 -10.88 10.19 -18.36
C ALA A 297 -10.93 11.73 -18.23
N GLY A 298 -10.62 12.45 -19.30
CA GLY A 298 -10.67 13.92 -19.32
C GLY A 298 -12.10 14.41 -19.16
N ALA A 299 -13.02 13.88 -19.96
CA ALA A 299 -14.44 14.23 -19.89
C ALA A 299 -15.06 13.90 -18.52
N ALA A 300 -14.68 12.78 -17.89
CA ALA A 300 -15.15 12.44 -16.55
C ALA A 300 -14.68 13.45 -15.49
N ILE A 301 -13.44 13.92 -15.57
CA ILE A 301 -12.89 14.96 -14.68
C ILE A 301 -13.57 16.31 -14.93
N GLU A 302 -13.77 16.68 -16.20
CA GLU A 302 -14.45 17.91 -16.58
C GLU A 302 -15.90 17.93 -16.08
N ALA A 303 -16.60 16.80 -16.13
CA ALA A 303 -17.94 16.66 -15.56
C ALA A 303 -17.93 16.92 -14.04
N GLY A 304 -16.94 16.38 -13.31
CA GLY A 304 -16.77 16.65 -11.88
C GLY A 304 -16.45 18.13 -11.58
N LEU A 305 -15.55 18.75 -12.35
CA LEU A 305 -15.16 20.16 -12.20
C LEU A 305 -16.33 21.12 -12.45
N ALA A 306 -17.30 20.73 -13.28
CA ALA A 306 -18.50 21.53 -13.53
C ALA A 306 -19.43 21.60 -12.30
N VAL A 307 -19.30 20.67 -11.35
CA VAL A 307 -20.16 20.57 -10.15
C VAL A 307 -19.51 21.13 -8.89
N GLY A 308 -18.19 20.96 -8.74
CA GLY A 308 -17.50 21.40 -7.53
C GLY A 308 -15.98 21.26 -7.60
N ALA A 309 -15.32 21.42 -6.45
CA ALA A 309 -13.86 21.32 -6.37
C ALA A 309 -13.43 19.85 -6.27
N LEU A 310 -12.51 19.44 -7.15
CA LEU A 310 -11.97 18.08 -7.13
C LEU A 310 -10.70 17.99 -6.30
N SER A 311 -10.54 16.89 -5.59
CA SER A 311 -9.31 16.52 -4.89
C SER A 311 -9.05 15.01 -5.01
N ARG A 312 -7.80 14.59 -4.76
CA ARG A 312 -7.36 13.19 -4.83
C ARG A 312 -7.77 12.46 -6.12
N ILE A 313 -7.63 13.14 -7.26
CA ILE A 313 -7.93 12.54 -8.57
C ILE A 313 -6.96 11.37 -8.81
N GLN A 314 -7.53 10.21 -9.12
CA GLN A 314 -6.84 9.00 -9.52
C GLN A 314 -7.39 8.55 -10.86
N ILE A 315 -6.50 8.24 -11.80
CA ILE A 315 -6.85 7.70 -13.10
C ILE A 315 -6.02 6.43 -13.27
N SER A 316 -6.70 5.30 -13.36
CA SER A 316 -6.10 3.99 -13.61
C SER A 316 -6.49 3.54 -15.01
N ALA A 317 -5.61 2.87 -15.75
CA ALA A 317 -6.01 2.20 -16.99
C ALA A 317 -6.66 0.83 -16.65
N LEU A 318 -7.87 0.60 -17.14
CA LEU A 318 -8.63 -0.66 -17.01
C LEU A 318 -8.24 -1.66 -18.11
N ASN A 319 -7.89 -1.14 -19.29
CA ASN A 319 -7.52 -1.94 -20.45
C ASN A 319 -6.04 -1.73 -20.79
N THR A 320 -5.16 -2.16 -19.88
CA THR A 320 -3.81 -2.54 -20.27
C THR A 320 -3.85 -4.01 -20.65
N GLY A 321 -3.73 -4.31 -21.94
CA GLY A 321 -3.13 -5.58 -22.34
C GLY A 321 -1.87 -5.85 -21.49
N PRO A 322 -1.50 -7.12 -21.34
CA PRO A 322 -0.98 -7.75 -20.12
C PRO A 322 -0.02 -6.89 -19.27
N GLY A 323 -0.55 -5.91 -18.53
CA GLY A 323 0.28 -4.86 -17.93
C GLY A 323 -0.16 -4.36 -16.56
N ARG A 324 -1.31 -4.77 -16.04
CA ARG A 324 -1.64 -4.67 -14.62
C ARG A 324 -1.39 -6.05 -14.01
N PRO A 325 -0.35 -6.22 -13.17
CA PRO A 325 -0.19 -7.50 -12.52
C PRO A 325 -1.36 -7.68 -11.53
N ALA A 326 -2.29 -8.59 -11.83
CA ALA A 326 -3.08 -9.27 -10.80
C ALA A 326 -2.12 -9.68 -9.66
N ALA A 327 -2.53 -9.61 -8.39
CA ALA A 327 -1.78 -10.22 -7.31
C ALA A 327 -1.54 -11.70 -7.67
N GLY A 328 -0.29 -12.06 -7.95
CA GLY A 328 0.09 -13.36 -8.56
C GLY A 328 0.51 -13.34 -10.05
N SER A 329 0.61 -12.17 -10.68
CA SER A 329 1.17 -11.99 -12.04
C SER A 329 2.38 -11.06 -12.08
N TRP A 330 3.02 -10.89 -10.93
CA TRP A 330 4.39 -10.44 -10.85
C TRP A 330 5.23 -11.28 -11.81
N SER A 331 5.97 -10.63 -12.70
CA SER A 331 6.85 -11.31 -13.65
C SER A 331 8.02 -11.99 -12.94
N ARG A 332 8.29 -11.58 -11.70
CA ARG A 332 9.37 -12.08 -10.83
C ARG A 332 8.83 -12.34 -9.42
N GLU A 333 9.34 -13.39 -8.78
CA GLU A 333 9.02 -13.67 -7.37
C GLU A 333 9.72 -12.68 -6.44
N ARG A 334 10.99 -12.37 -6.72
CA ARG A 334 11.81 -11.42 -5.97
C ARG A 334 12.66 -10.53 -6.87
N ALA A 335 12.83 -9.28 -6.46
CA ALA A 335 13.79 -8.34 -7.02
C ALA A 335 14.54 -7.59 -5.90
N VAL A 336 15.68 -7.00 -6.26
CA VAL A 336 16.38 -6.03 -5.42
C VAL A 336 16.30 -4.68 -6.12
N LEU A 337 15.79 -3.66 -5.46
CA LEU A 337 15.78 -2.28 -5.94
C LEU A 337 16.87 -1.49 -5.22
N ALA A 338 17.89 -1.05 -5.95
CA ALA A 338 18.99 -0.25 -5.44
C ALA A 338 18.88 1.20 -5.89
N VAL A 339 18.95 2.14 -4.95
CA VAL A 339 19.09 3.57 -5.26
C VAL A 339 20.57 3.88 -5.40
N VAL A 340 20.99 4.37 -6.56
CA VAL A 340 22.42 4.61 -6.86
C VAL A 340 22.60 5.92 -7.61
N ASP A 341 23.76 6.54 -7.45
CA ASP A 341 24.16 7.73 -8.18
C ASP A 341 25.38 7.45 -9.07
N GLY A 342 25.40 8.04 -10.27
CA GLY A 342 26.46 7.88 -11.26
C GLY A 342 26.28 6.69 -12.21
N ASP A 343 26.48 6.92 -13.51
CA ASP A 343 26.17 5.95 -14.59
C ASP A 343 26.91 4.62 -14.45
N GLY A 344 28.14 4.67 -13.92
CA GLY A 344 28.90 3.45 -13.64
C GLY A 344 28.36 2.67 -12.42
N ALA A 345 27.70 3.33 -11.47
CA ALA A 345 27.02 2.65 -10.38
C ALA A 345 25.77 1.91 -10.88
N GLU A 346 25.01 2.51 -11.80
CA GLU A 346 23.86 1.86 -12.43
C GLU A 346 24.28 0.63 -13.22
N GLU A 347 25.35 0.72 -14.01
CA GLU A 347 25.89 -0.45 -14.72
C GLU A 347 26.37 -1.53 -13.73
N LEU A 348 27.08 -1.14 -12.66
CA LEU A 348 27.60 -2.07 -11.66
C LEU A 348 26.48 -2.82 -10.93
N PHE A 349 25.53 -2.11 -10.33
CA PHE A 349 24.42 -2.73 -9.59
C PHE A 349 23.49 -3.52 -10.52
N GLY A 350 23.23 -3.02 -11.74
CA GLY A 350 22.46 -3.73 -12.74
C GLY A 350 23.09 -5.06 -13.16
N ARG A 351 24.42 -5.10 -13.30
CA ARG A 351 25.16 -6.34 -13.59
C ARG A 351 25.11 -7.36 -12.46
N GLU A 352 25.06 -6.90 -11.21
CA GLU A 352 24.87 -7.74 -10.03
C GLU A 352 23.39 -8.14 -9.80
N GLY A 353 22.49 -7.76 -10.71
CA GLY A 353 21.10 -8.25 -10.75
C GLY A 353 20.08 -7.38 -10.03
N ALA A 354 20.45 -6.17 -9.60
CA ALA A 354 19.53 -5.20 -9.02
C ALA A 354 18.83 -4.35 -10.10
N ASP A 355 17.55 -4.07 -9.88
CA ASP A 355 16.85 -2.98 -10.53
C ASP A 355 17.33 -1.65 -9.92
N VAL A 356 17.50 -0.62 -10.74
CA VAL A 356 18.18 0.62 -10.32
C VAL A 356 17.23 1.82 -10.37
N LEU A 357 17.25 2.61 -9.30
CA LEU A 357 16.61 3.93 -9.24
C LEU A 357 17.68 5.03 -9.08
N ARG A 358 17.56 6.07 -9.90
CA ARG A 358 18.45 7.24 -9.88
C ARG A 358 17.85 8.39 -9.07
N PRO A 359 18.63 9.06 -8.20
CA PRO A 359 18.23 10.33 -7.62
C PRO A 359 18.19 11.41 -8.71
N GLU A 360 17.33 12.43 -8.54
CA GLU A 360 17.29 13.55 -9.48
C GLU A 360 18.56 14.41 -9.37
N PRO A 361 19.25 14.70 -10.49
CA PRO A 361 20.55 15.36 -10.47
C PRO A 361 20.53 16.84 -10.02
N GLU A 362 19.35 17.46 -9.88
CA GLU A 362 19.20 18.88 -9.53
C GLU A 362 18.85 19.14 -8.04
N SER A 363 18.75 18.12 -7.18
CA SER A 363 18.51 18.35 -5.76
C SER A 363 19.79 18.82 -5.06
N ALA A 364 19.74 19.98 -4.39
CA ALA A 364 20.89 20.60 -3.72
C ALA A 364 21.43 19.83 -2.50
N ASP A 365 20.79 18.72 -2.10
CA ASP A 365 21.16 17.92 -0.93
C ASP A 365 21.24 16.42 -1.30
N PRO A 366 22.42 15.77 -1.20
CA PRO A 366 22.62 14.36 -1.54
C PRO A 366 21.70 13.37 -0.81
N GLY A 367 21.16 13.73 0.35
CA GLY A 367 20.24 12.89 1.14
C GLY A 367 18.76 12.97 0.74
N HIS A 368 18.40 13.85 -0.21
CA HIS A 368 17.02 14.17 -0.58
C HIS A 368 16.70 13.92 -2.06
N GLY A 369 17.42 12.98 -2.69
CA GLY A 369 17.36 12.77 -4.14
C GLY A 369 16.18 11.95 -4.65
N VAL A 370 15.45 11.24 -3.77
CA VAL A 370 14.34 10.35 -4.13
C VAL A 370 13.13 10.58 -3.23
N SER A 371 11.98 10.87 -3.84
CA SER A 371 10.68 10.96 -3.18
C SER A 371 9.98 9.61 -3.04
N ALA A 372 9.07 9.49 -2.08
CA ALA A 372 8.21 8.32 -1.86
C ALA A 372 7.41 7.93 -3.11
N ARG A 373 7.03 8.92 -3.94
CA ARG A 373 6.34 8.68 -5.22
C ARG A 373 7.26 8.01 -6.24
N GLN A 374 8.51 8.46 -6.35
CA GLN A 374 9.49 7.84 -7.24
C GLN A 374 9.86 6.44 -6.76
N LEU A 375 10.06 6.28 -5.45
CA LEU A 375 10.32 4.98 -4.85
C LEU A 375 9.15 4.00 -5.10
N LEU A 376 7.90 4.42 -4.87
CA LEU A 376 6.72 3.60 -5.19
C LEU A 376 6.69 3.19 -6.66
N ARG A 377 6.92 4.15 -7.57
CA ARG A 377 6.94 3.85 -9.00
C ARG A 377 7.99 2.81 -9.33
N ALA A 378 9.21 2.97 -8.81
CA ALA A 378 10.29 2.02 -9.03
C ALA A 378 9.97 0.63 -8.45
N LEU A 379 9.34 0.57 -7.26
CA LEU A 379 8.85 -0.68 -6.67
C LEU A 379 7.87 -1.40 -7.59
N VAL A 380 6.89 -0.67 -8.14
CA VAL A 380 5.91 -1.23 -9.09
C VAL A 380 6.58 -1.67 -10.41
N ASP A 381 7.48 -0.84 -10.93
CA ASP A 381 8.18 -1.08 -12.21
C ASP A 381 9.11 -2.31 -12.14
N THR A 382 9.56 -2.74 -10.94
CA THR A 382 10.30 -4.01 -10.78
C THR A 382 9.51 -5.24 -11.23
N GLY A 383 8.16 -5.15 -11.18
CA GLY A 383 7.28 -6.27 -11.49
C GLY A 383 7.42 -7.48 -10.57
N ALA A 384 8.01 -7.31 -9.37
CA ALA A 384 8.24 -8.39 -8.43
C ALA A 384 7.24 -8.41 -7.25
N ALA A 385 6.91 -9.61 -6.80
CA ALA A 385 6.02 -9.81 -5.64
C ALA A 385 6.67 -9.35 -4.33
N GLN A 386 7.99 -9.54 -4.24
CA GLN A 386 8.82 -9.18 -3.10
C GLN A 386 9.99 -8.31 -3.58
N VAL A 387 10.22 -7.18 -2.92
CA VAL A 387 11.31 -6.26 -3.29
C VAL A 387 12.17 -5.93 -2.08
N MET A 388 13.46 -6.26 -2.17
CA MET A 388 14.48 -5.81 -1.21
C MET A 388 14.95 -4.41 -1.63
N VAL A 389 14.83 -3.42 -0.76
CA VAL A 389 15.21 -2.03 -1.10
C VAL A 389 16.55 -1.67 -0.46
N LEU A 390 17.53 -1.27 -1.29
CA LEU A 390 18.83 -0.74 -0.87
C LEU A 390 18.86 0.78 -1.06
N PRO A 391 18.62 1.58 0.02
CA PRO A 391 18.53 3.03 -0.09
C PRO A 391 19.90 3.70 -0.29
N ASN A 392 20.99 3.04 0.12
CA ASN A 392 22.39 3.46 -0.07
C ASN A 392 22.71 4.89 0.39
N GLY A 393 21.93 5.45 1.31
CA GLY A 393 22.09 6.82 1.80
C GLY A 393 21.44 7.92 0.93
N TYR A 394 20.75 7.56 -0.15
CA TYR A 394 20.12 8.53 -1.08
C TYR A 394 18.63 8.75 -0.86
N VAL A 395 18.02 8.02 0.07
CA VAL A 395 16.60 8.13 0.40
C VAL A 395 16.48 8.55 1.87
N ALA A 396 15.84 9.70 2.10
CA ALA A 396 15.52 10.15 3.45
C ALA A 396 14.64 9.12 4.17
N ALA A 397 14.79 9.00 5.49
CA ALA A 397 14.10 7.98 6.27
C ALA A 397 12.56 8.09 6.15
N GLU A 398 12.03 9.31 6.12
CA GLU A 398 10.60 9.57 5.96
C GLU A 398 10.09 9.15 4.57
N GLU A 399 10.84 9.46 3.51
CA GLU A 399 10.50 9.10 2.14
C GLU A 399 10.59 7.58 1.91
N LEU A 400 11.59 6.93 2.52
CA LEU A 400 11.74 5.48 2.49
C LEU A 400 10.54 4.80 3.16
N VAL A 401 10.17 5.24 4.37
CA VAL A 401 9.00 4.70 5.07
C VAL A 401 7.71 4.94 4.29
N ALA A 402 7.50 6.14 3.77
CA ALA A 402 6.33 6.48 2.99
C ALA A 402 6.23 5.66 1.69
N GLY A 403 7.33 5.53 0.94
CA GLY A 403 7.38 4.76 -0.31
C GLY A 403 7.21 3.26 -0.08
N CYS A 404 7.86 2.69 0.93
CA CYS A 404 7.67 1.28 1.31
C CYS A 404 6.23 1.00 1.77
N THR A 405 5.67 1.87 2.62
CA THR A 405 4.27 1.74 3.09
C THR A 405 3.30 1.82 1.91
N ALA A 406 3.55 2.73 0.96
CA ALA A 406 2.76 2.81 -0.26
C ALA A 406 2.91 1.54 -1.11
N GLY A 407 4.12 1.00 -1.27
CA GLY A 407 4.36 -0.27 -2.00
C GLY A 407 3.64 -1.46 -1.39
N ILE A 408 3.62 -1.58 -0.05
CA ILE A 408 2.80 -2.55 0.68
C ILE A 408 1.30 -2.30 0.42
N GLY A 409 0.92 -1.02 0.32
CA GLY A 409 -0.37 -0.54 -0.16
C GLY A 409 -0.68 -0.81 -1.65
N TRP A 410 0.24 -1.45 -2.38
CA TRP A 410 0.08 -1.95 -3.75
C TRP A 410 0.22 -3.48 -3.83
N GLY A 411 0.34 -4.17 -2.69
CA GLY A 411 0.46 -5.63 -2.64
C GLY A 411 1.89 -6.15 -2.88
N ILE A 412 2.89 -5.28 -2.80
CA ILE A 412 4.32 -5.65 -2.87
C ILE A 412 4.81 -5.92 -1.44
N ASP A 413 5.48 -7.05 -1.22
CA ASP A 413 6.19 -7.32 0.03
C ASP A 413 7.54 -6.57 -0.01
N VAL A 414 7.58 -5.41 0.64
CA VAL A 414 8.75 -4.51 0.59
C VAL A 414 9.59 -4.69 1.84
N VAL A 415 10.87 -5.04 1.66
CA VAL A 415 11.83 -5.24 2.75
C VAL A 415 12.98 -4.23 2.60
N PRO A 416 12.99 -3.13 3.37
CA PRO A 416 14.11 -2.19 3.35
C PRO A 416 15.32 -2.79 4.06
N VAL A 417 16.45 -2.87 3.35
CA VAL A 417 17.75 -3.29 3.89
C VAL A 417 18.52 -2.03 4.31
N PRO A 418 18.98 -1.92 5.57
CA PRO A 418 19.58 -0.70 6.10
C PRO A 418 21.01 -0.50 5.56
N ALA A 419 21.12 0.05 4.34
CA ALA A 419 22.37 0.43 3.70
C ALA A 419 22.46 1.96 3.61
N GLY A 420 23.43 2.56 4.32
CA GLY A 420 23.67 4.01 4.32
C GLY A 420 24.67 4.48 3.26
N SER A 421 25.25 3.56 2.49
CA SER A 421 26.20 3.86 1.41
C SER A 421 26.15 2.78 0.32
N MET A 422 26.49 3.13 -0.92
CA MET A 422 26.55 2.17 -2.03
C MET A 422 27.50 1.00 -1.78
N VAL A 423 28.60 1.20 -1.03
CA VAL A 423 29.50 0.09 -0.68
C VAL A 423 28.84 -0.93 0.25
N GLN A 424 27.98 -0.48 1.17
CA GLN A 424 27.17 -1.38 2.00
C GLN A 424 26.07 -2.05 1.18
N GLY A 425 25.51 -1.33 0.21
CA GLY A 425 24.57 -1.87 -0.77
C GLY A 425 25.15 -3.00 -1.60
N LEU A 426 26.40 -2.84 -2.07
CA LEU A 426 27.12 -3.89 -2.80
C LEU A 426 27.41 -5.10 -1.91
N ALA A 427 27.85 -4.89 -0.67
CA ALA A 427 28.08 -5.98 0.28
C ALA A 427 26.78 -6.78 0.55
N ALA A 428 25.65 -6.08 0.70
CA ALA A 428 24.33 -6.71 0.81
C ALA A 428 23.92 -7.46 -0.46
N LEU A 429 24.11 -6.86 -1.63
CA LEU A 429 23.74 -7.46 -2.91
C LEU A 429 24.59 -8.71 -3.22
N ALA A 430 25.86 -8.72 -2.85
CA ALA A 430 26.77 -9.85 -3.06
C ALA A 430 26.34 -11.14 -2.33
N VAL A 431 25.59 -11.01 -1.23
CA VAL A 431 25.09 -12.15 -0.45
C VAL A 431 23.61 -12.48 -0.73
N HIS A 432 22.97 -11.74 -1.64
CA HIS A 432 21.58 -11.93 -2.01
C HIS A 432 21.38 -13.32 -2.66
N ASP A 433 20.37 -14.06 -2.18
CA ASP A 433 20.02 -15.37 -2.70
C ASP A 433 18.51 -15.45 -2.93
N PRO A 434 18.05 -15.35 -4.20
CA PRO A 434 16.62 -15.36 -4.51
C PRO A 434 15.95 -16.71 -4.20
N GLY A 435 16.73 -17.79 -3.99
CA GLY A 435 16.21 -19.10 -3.60
C GLY A 435 15.90 -19.24 -2.10
N ARG A 436 16.31 -18.28 -1.26
CA ARG A 436 16.03 -18.28 0.18
C ARG A 436 14.68 -17.67 0.51
N GLN A 437 14.16 -17.99 1.70
CA GLN A 437 13.01 -17.27 2.24
C GLN A 437 13.35 -15.79 2.41
N ALA A 438 12.40 -14.90 2.09
CA ALA A 438 12.63 -13.45 2.05
C ALA A 438 13.19 -12.90 3.36
N VAL A 439 12.68 -13.38 4.49
CA VAL A 439 13.12 -12.96 5.83
C VAL A 439 14.58 -13.33 6.07
N ASP A 440 14.99 -14.53 5.67
CA ASP A 440 16.36 -15.02 5.86
C ASP A 440 17.36 -14.34 4.91
N ASP A 441 16.94 -14.12 3.66
CA ASP A 441 17.69 -13.39 2.65
C ASP A 441 17.90 -11.93 3.09
N GLY A 442 16.81 -11.23 3.43
CA GLY A 442 16.86 -9.86 3.95
C GLY A 442 17.71 -9.72 5.22
N TYR A 443 17.63 -10.68 6.15
CA TYR A 443 18.49 -10.70 7.33
C TYR A 443 19.97 -10.88 6.96
N THR A 444 20.28 -11.77 6.01
CA THR A 444 21.64 -12.00 5.52
C THR A 444 22.21 -10.75 4.84
N MET A 445 21.43 -10.12 3.97
CA MET A 445 21.76 -8.86 3.30
C MET A 445 22.00 -7.74 4.33
N ALA A 446 21.09 -7.57 5.30
CA ALA A 446 21.23 -6.56 6.35
C ALA A 446 22.47 -6.78 7.22
N ARG A 447 22.82 -8.04 7.51
CA ARG A 447 24.06 -8.37 8.23
C ARG A 447 25.31 -8.06 7.42
N ALA A 448 25.32 -8.31 6.12
CA ALA A 448 26.45 -7.96 5.26
C ALA A 448 26.63 -6.44 5.17
N ALA A 449 25.54 -5.69 4.94
CA ALA A 449 25.58 -4.22 4.95
C ALA A 449 26.10 -3.66 6.29
N ALA A 450 25.62 -4.19 7.42
CA ALA A 450 26.05 -3.75 8.74
C ALA A 450 27.48 -4.19 9.09
N GLY A 451 27.96 -5.30 8.53
CA GLY A 451 29.33 -5.79 8.70
C GLY A 451 30.36 -4.97 7.90
N ALA A 452 29.95 -4.46 6.73
CA ALA A 452 30.77 -3.60 5.90
C ALA A 452 31.00 -2.25 6.57
N ARG A 453 32.23 -2.05 7.07
CA ARG A 453 32.68 -0.74 7.57
C ARG A 453 32.81 0.19 6.38
N HIS A 454 32.26 1.40 6.46
CA HIS A 454 32.27 2.31 5.32
C HIS A 454 32.65 3.73 5.72
N GLY A 455 33.08 4.49 4.72
CA GLY A 455 33.35 5.91 4.80
C GLY A 455 33.39 6.55 3.42
N SER A 456 33.52 7.86 3.37
CA SER A 456 33.66 8.61 2.13
C SER A 456 34.80 9.60 2.19
N VAL A 457 35.24 10.06 1.02
CA VAL A 457 36.28 11.08 0.89
C VAL A 457 35.75 12.25 0.09
N ARG A 458 35.86 13.45 0.65
CA ARG A 458 35.41 14.70 0.03
C ARG A 458 36.56 15.70 -0.07
N VAL A 459 36.48 16.63 -1.01
CA VAL A 459 37.41 17.76 -1.09
C VAL A 459 36.87 18.91 -0.24
N ALA A 460 37.71 19.45 0.64
CA ALA A 460 37.39 20.65 1.41
C ALA A 460 37.21 21.85 0.48
N THR A 461 36.07 22.54 0.58
CA THR A 461 35.78 23.75 -0.21
C THR A 461 36.12 25.02 0.56
N GLU A 462 36.15 24.95 1.89
CA GLU A 462 36.46 26.05 2.78
C GLU A 462 37.34 25.56 3.94
N ARG A 463 37.95 26.52 4.66
CA ARG A 463 38.74 26.23 5.85
C ARG A 463 37.82 25.96 7.03
N ALA A 464 37.99 24.82 7.71
CA ALA A 464 37.20 24.45 8.87
C ALA A 464 38.04 23.72 9.95
N LEU A 465 37.55 23.74 11.20
CA LEU A 465 38.09 22.92 12.27
C LEU A 465 37.29 21.63 12.38
N THR A 466 37.95 20.49 12.25
CA THR A 466 37.37 19.14 12.34
C THR A 466 37.98 18.36 13.50
N TRP A 467 37.42 17.19 13.82
CA TRP A 467 38.00 16.29 14.83
C TRP A 467 39.42 15.83 14.51
N ALA A 468 39.73 15.70 13.22
CA ALA A 468 41.05 15.31 12.72
C ALA A 468 42.02 16.50 12.56
N GLY A 469 41.58 17.73 12.84
CA GLY A 469 42.39 18.94 12.75
C GLY A 469 41.78 20.02 11.86
N THR A 470 42.56 21.08 11.60
CA THR A 470 42.15 22.13 10.66
C THR A 470 42.36 21.66 9.23
N CYS A 471 41.36 21.82 8.36
CA CYS A 471 41.50 21.63 6.92
C CYS A 471 41.53 22.98 6.19
N GLU A 472 42.20 22.99 5.04
CA GLU A 472 42.23 24.11 4.10
C GLU A 472 41.53 23.71 2.78
N PRO A 473 41.04 24.67 1.98
CA PRO A 473 40.44 24.38 0.68
C PRO A 473 41.39 23.56 -0.22
N GLY A 474 40.90 22.46 -0.77
CA GLY A 474 41.66 21.51 -1.59
C GLY A 474 42.15 20.27 -0.83
N ASP A 475 42.16 20.29 0.50
CA ASP A 475 42.49 19.11 1.31
C ASP A 475 41.45 17.99 1.10
N GLY A 476 41.90 16.75 1.18
CA GLY A 476 41.02 15.58 1.25
C GLY A 476 40.52 15.36 2.68
N LEU A 477 39.22 15.15 2.83
CA LEU A 477 38.55 14.86 4.09
C LEU A 477 38.04 13.43 4.07
N GLY A 478 38.59 12.57 4.93
CA GLY A 478 38.10 11.21 5.16
C GLY A 478 37.02 11.22 6.24
N ILE A 479 35.82 10.77 5.87
CA ILE A 479 34.60 10.84 6.66
C ILE A 479 34.15 9.41 6.96
N ALA A 480 33.75 9.12 8.20
CA ALA A 480 33.07 7.88 8.55
C ALA A 480 31.91 8.20 9.49
N GLY A 481 30.71 7.68 9.18
CA GLY A 481 29.48 8.19 9.77
C GLY A 481 29.32 9.68 9.44
N ASP A 482 29.10 10.50 10.46
CA ASP A 482 28.90 11.95 10.31
C ASP A 482 30.14 12.79 10.64
N GLU A 483 31.29 12.14 10.85
CA GLU A 483 32.49 12.78 11.40
C GLU A 483 33.70 12.70 10.45
N VAL A 484 34.44 13.82 10.36
CA VAL A 484 35.72 13.88 9.64
C VAL A 484 36.82 13.33 10.53
N LEU A 485 37.34 12.14 10.17
CA LEU A 485 38.34 11.42 10.94
C LEU A 485 39.75 11.54 10.38
N VAL A 486 39.90 11.95 9.12
CA VAL A 486 41.19 12.13 8.46
C VAL A 486 41.20 13.43 7.65
N VAL A 487 42.26 14.22 7.79
CA VAL A 487 42.57 15.34 6.88
C VAL A 487 43.89 15.04 6.19
N GLY A 488 43.87 14.99 4.86
CA GLY A 488 45.04 14.76 4.03
C GLY A 488 45.24 15.89 3.01
N PRO A 489 46.46 16.09 2.49
CA PRO A 489 46.76 17.15 1.52
C PRO A 489 46.08 16.96 0.15
N ASP A 490 45.60 15.75 -0.14
CA ASP A 490 44.83 15.43 -1.34
C ASP A 490 43.84 14.28 -1.05
N VAL A 491 42.93 14.03 -1.99
CA VAL A 491 41.94 12.93 -1.91
C VAL A 491 42.60 11.57 -1.69
N GLY A 492 43.74 11.30 -2.34
CA GLY A 492 44.44 10.01 -2.23
C GLY A 492 45.06 9.78 -0.85
N ALA A 493 45.65 10.81 -0.25
CA ALA A 493 46.23 10.75 1.08
C ALA A 493 45.15 10.61 2.16
N ALA A 494 44.04 11.34 2.03
CA ALA A 494 42.89 11.19 2.92
C ALA A 494 42.26 9.81 2.81
N ALA A 495 42.09 9.29 1.59
CA ALA A 495 41.58 7.94 1.33
C ALA A 495 42.48 6.85 1.91
N ALA A 496 43.80 6.95 1.71
CA ALA A 496 44.76 6.00 2.27
C ALA A 496 44.71 5.97 3.81
N GLY A 497 44.62 7.14 4.45
CA GLY A 497 44.45 7.25 5.90
C GLY A 497 43.10 6.70 6.39
N LEU A 498 42.02 6.91 5.63
CA LEU A 498 40.70 6.37 5.96
C LEU A 498 40.68 4.84 5.82
N ILE A 499 41.28 4.27 4.77
CA ILE A 499 41.43 2.82 4.59
C ILE A 499 42.20 2.21 5.77
N ASP A 500 43.31 2.82 6.17
CA ASP A 500 44.09 2.36 7.34
C ASP A 500 43.25 2.32 8.62
N LEU A 501 42.39 3.33 8.81
CA LEU A 501 41.51 3.42 9.97
C LEU A 501 40.42 2.35 9.91
N LEU A 502 39.78 2.14 8.76
CA LEU A 502 38.72 1.13 8.59
C LEU A 502 39.26 -0.30 8.70
N LEU A 503 40.51 -0.54 8.29
CA LEU A 503 41.21 -1.82 8.42
C LEU A 503 41.81 -2.06 9.82
N ALA A 504 41.78 -1.09 10.72
CA ALA A 504 42.36 -1.25 12.07
C ALA A 504 41.71 -2.39 12.87
N ALA A 505 40.44 -2.70 12.58
CA ALA A 505 39.69 -3.81 13.16
C ALA A 505 39.82 -5.13 12.38
N GLY A 506 40.64 -5.17 11.32
CA GLY A 506 40.73 -6.24 10.35
C GLY A 506 39.88 -5.97 9.10
N GLY A 507 39.91 -6.92 8.17
CA GLY A 507 39.17 -6.93 6.91
C GLY A 507 39.81 -7.91 5.94
N GLU A 508 39.14 -8.24 4.85
CA GLU A 508 39.68 -9.11 3.78
C GLU A 508 39.64 -8.41 2.41
N LEU A 509 38.66 -7.53 2.21
CA LEU A 509 38.42 -6.82 0.95
C LEU A 509 38.17 -5.32 1.20
N VAL A 510 38.80 -4.48 0.38
CA VAL A 510 38.53 -3.04 0.29
C VAL A 510 37.86 -2.74 -1.05
N THR A 511 36.63 -2.25 -0.99
CA THR A 511 35.87 -1.82 -2.17
C THR A 511 35.90 -0.29 -2.26
N VAL A 512 36.37 0.25 -3.40
CA VAL A 512 36.45 1.69 -3.65
C VAL A 512 35.57 2.07 -4.82
N LEU A 513 34.56 2.92 -4.59
CA LEU A 513 33.74 3.51 -5.64
C LEU A 513 34.27 4.91 -5.94
N VAL A 514 34.58 5.17 -7.20
CA VAL A 514 35.20 6.42 -7.66
C VAL A 514 34.15 7.34 -8.26
N GLY A 515 34.06 8.57 -7.72
CA GLY A 515 33.13 9.62 -8.16
C GLY A 515 33.58 10.36 -9.41
N VAL A 516 32.71 11.21 -9.96
CA VAL A 516 32.92 11.87 -11.27
C VAL A 516 34.12 12.83 -11.30
N ASN A 517 34.41 13.47 -10.17
CA ASN A 517 35.45 14.50 -10.05
C ASN A 517 36.79 13.97 -9.51
N ALA A 518 36.92 12.67 -9.28
CA ALA A 518 38.14 12.09 -8.73
C ALA A 518 39.21 11.87 -9.80
N ASP A 519 40.48 12.05 -9.40
CA ASP A 519 41.62 11.79 -10.27
C ASP A 519 41.64 10.32 -10.71
N PRO A 520 41.67 10.03 -12.03
CA PRO A 520 41.88 8.70 -12.59
C PRO A 520 42.97 7.84 -11.91
N ALA A 521 44.06 8.46 -11.45
CA ALA A 521 45.20 7.78 -10.86
C ALA A 521 44.99 7.40 -9.39
N VAL A 522 43.95 7.90 -8.73
CA VAL A 522 43.73 7.69 -7.29
C VAL A 522 43.55 6.21 -6.95
N ALA A 523 42.81 5.46 -7.77
CA ALA A 523 42.58 4.04 -7.54
C ALA A 523 43.88 3.22 -7.56
N ALA A 524 44.78 3.50 -8.52
CA ALA A 524 46.07 2.82 -8.61
C ALA A 524 46.99 3.18 -7.42
N ARG A 525 46.96 4.43 -6.95
CA ARG A 525 47.69 4.84 -5.74
C ARG A 525 47.18 4.12 -4.49
N LEU A 526 45.87 3.92 -4.37
CA LEU A 526 45.27 3.22 -3.24
C LEU A 526 45.56 1.72 -3.27
N ASP A 527 45.53 1.11 -4.45
CA ASP A 527 45.93 -0.28 -4.66
C ASP A 527 47.38 -0.52 -4.21
N GLU A 528 48.31 0.34 -4.64
CA GLU A 528 49.72 0.28 -4.21
C GLU A 528 49.87 0.46 -2.68
N HIS A 529 49.13 1.40 -2.09
CA HIS A 529 49.13 1.64 -0.64
C HIS A 529 48.64 0.41 0.14
N VAL A 530 47.51 -0.18 -0.24
CA VAL A 530 46.95 -1.39 0.41
C VAL A 530 47.90 -2.56 0.24
N HIS A 531 48.42 -2.79 -0.97
CA HIS A 531 49.36 -3.88 -1.24
C HIS A 531 50.63 -3.81 -0.35
N HIS A 532 51.15 -2.61 -0.10
CA HIS A 532 52.33 -2.43 0.73
C HIS A 532 52.07 -2.45 2.23
N ARG A 533 50.95 -1.87 2.69
CA ARG A 533 50.70 -1.63 4.12
C ARG A 533 49.83 -2.69 4.78
N HIS A 534 48.98 -3.37 4.01
CA HIS A 534 48.07 -4.41 4.49
C HIS A 534 48.21 -5.69 3.64
N PRO A 535 49.32 -6.44 3.79
CA PRO A 535 49.55 -7.63 2.98
C PRO A 535 48.45 -8.68 3.16
N GLY A 536 47.88 -9.14 2.06
CA GLY A 536 46.80 -10.14 2.05
C GLY A 536 45.39 -9.55 1.96
N ILE A 537 45.26 -8.22 1.96
CA ILE A 537 44.00 -7.53 1.67
C ILE A 537 43.90 -7.26 0.17
N GLU A 538 42.76 -7.57 -0.42
CA GLU A 538 42.46 -7.25 -1.82
C GLU A 538 41.79 -5.87 -1.91
N LEU A 539 42.14 -5.07 -2.92
CA LEU A 539 41.45 -3.83 -3.23
C LEU A 539 40.80 -3.93 -4.61
N VAL A 540 39.52 -3.60 -4.68
CA VAL A 540 38.77 -3.52 -5.93
C VAL A 540 38.19 -2.13 -6.08
N ALA A 541 38.44 -1.51 -7.23
CA ALA A 541 37.99 -0.16 -7.53
C ALA A 541 37.04 -0.12 -8.73
N TYR A 542 35.89 0.53 -8.56
CA TYR A 542 34.89 0.73 -9.61
C TYR A 542 34.70 2.21 -9.90
N ARG A 543 34.70 2.58 -11.18
CA ARG A 543 34.31 3.94 -11.58
C ARG A 543 32.79 4.03 -11.65
N THR A 544 32.22 4.57 -10.59
CA THR A 544 30.77 4.78 -10.47
C THR A 544 30.30 6.11 -11.05
N GLY A 545 31.13 7.15 -11.00
CA GLY A 545 30.73 8.47 -11.50
C GLY A 545 29.67 9.16 -10.66
N HIS A 546 29.52 8.78 -9.38
CA HIS A 546 28.62 9.47 -8.45
C HIS A 546 29.07 10.91 -8.18
N HIS A 547 28.13 11.71 -7.70
CA HIS A 547 28.27 13.11 -7.35
C HIS A 547 28.45 13.29 -5.83
N GLY A 548 28.82 14.50 -5.42
CA GLY A 548 29.02 14.85 -4.01
C GLY A 548 30.40 14.43 -3.48
N ASP A 549 30.56 13.15 -3.17
CA ASP A 549 31.82 12.60 -2.66
C ASP A 549 32.78 12.21 -3.78
N ALA A 550 34.08 12.30 -3.53
CA ALA A 550 35.11 11.90 -4.49
C ALA A 550 35.29 10.38 -4.49
N LEU A 551 35.18 9.75 -3.32
CA LEU A 551 35.30 8.30 -3.14
C LEU A 551 34.30 7.81 -2.09
N LEU A 552 33.73 6.63 -2.31
CA LEU A 552 33.09 5.82 -1.26
C LEU A 552 33.95 4.58 -1.03
N ILE A 553 34.24 4.27 0.23
CA ILE A 553 35.16 3.19 0.61
C ILE A 553 34.43 2.26 1.56
N GLY A 554 34.44 0.96 1.25
CA GLY A 554 33.94 -0.12 2.09
C GLY A 554 35.06 -1.09 2.44
N VAL A 555 35.02 -1.62 3.66
CA VAL A 555 35.89 -2.70 4.14
C VAL A 555 35.01 -3.78 4.75
N GLU A 556 35.13 -4.98 4.19
CA GLU A 556 34.45 -6.19 4.66
C GLU A 556 35.33 -6.92 5.69
#